data_AF-A0A7S4K7M7-F1
#
_entry.id   AF-A0A7S4K7M7-F1
#
_cell.length_a   1.000
_cell.length_b   1.000
_cell.length_c   1.000
_cell.angle_alpha   90.00
_cell.angle_beta   90.00
_cell.angle_gamma   90.00
#
_symmetry.space_group_name_H-M   'P 1'
#
loop_
_entity.id
_entity.type
_entity.pdbx_description
1 polymer ?
#
loop_
_entity_poly.entity_id
_entity_poly.type
_entity_poly.pdbx_seq_one_letter_code
_entity_poly.pdbx_strand_id
1 'polypeptide(L)'
;AQVDQLSVSLPNIRREKMMNSPPSPESLNSLISETDKHLADIQRANHVITHLFTEAILSPPQMHRAFSLLKQREILYGTLNLQRQHLASFLDPNAQPLPLFLCVVKDPFPYVYAHKQQVHPGQLEVAVLPPFGQLSDFQYGQMTAMMVAEARQVMELEPHPLGDHVQDVEPVKGVATFPLTFNFGTRKEIAHIRFSLSVRVSPSSVVNVESDHSQPFVVMTNQKQWENCSGTLLRKLVFDGKTEVPWPKLANSLQQQFLLATRQNMGEPVRGLSCYDMSYVCERFFKTGGNISLKEFERFWNWYGKCLQVLRFQRHISQLWQRGLFYGFMTREDVRAALSIQPPGAFIIRFSESHPGRFGVAYISTDTPPHLKHYLVKPTDTAAAKITLPDFLRDKPQFSHILQLRPDPSGRPHFELREKHVAFGFFYSNRDEGINEEGYDPL
;
A
#
# COMPACT_ATOMS: atom_id res chain seq x y z
N ALA A 1 -1.70 -18.45 -14.94
CA ALA A 1 -1.71 -19.50 -15.97
C ALA A 1 -0.43 -19.47 -16.81
N GLN A 2 -0.25 -18.51 -17.73
CA GLN A 2 0.97 -18.46 -18.56
C GLN A 2 2.25 -18.22 -17.74
N VAL A 3 2.20 -17.29 -16.77
CA VAL A 3 3.31 -17.05 -15.80
C VAL A 3 3.62 -18.33 -15.00
N ASP A 4 2.59 -19.01 -14.49
CA ASP A 4 2.76 -20.25 -13.73
C ASP A 4 3.33 -21.38 -14.59
N GLN A 5 2.85 -21.53 -15.84
CA GLN A 5 3.38 -22.51 -16.79
C GLN A 5 4.85 -22.27 -17.10
N LEU A 6 5.24 -21.01 -17.34
CA LEU A 6 6.63 -20.63 -17.57
C LEU A 6 7.49 -20.93 -16.34
N SER A 7 7.00 -20.65 -15.13
CA SER A 7 7.73 -20.91 -13.89
C SER A 7 8.08 -22.39 -13.68
N VAL A 8 7.25 -23.30 -14.20
CA VAL A 8 7.42 -24.76 -14.06
C VAL A 8 8.28 -25.35 -15.19
N SER A 9 8.17 -24.84 -16.42
CA SER A 9 8.84 -25.42 -17.59
C SER A 9 10.31 -25.01 -17.74
N LEU A 10 10.66 -23.79 -17.33
CA LEU A 10 11.99 -23.20 -17.59
C LEU A 10 13.15 -23.84 -16.82
N PRO A 11 13.02 -24.25 -15.54
CA PRO A 11 14.12 -24.88 -14.80
C PRO A 11 14.52 -26.26 -15.34
N ASN A 12 13.55 -27.05 -15.84
CA ASN A 12 13.75 -28.45 -16.21
C ASN A 12 14.39 -28.63 -17.59
N ILE A 13 14.03 -27.80 -18.57
CA ILE A 13 14.49 -27.95 -19.97
C ILE A 13 15.99 -27.66 -20.15
N ARG A 14 16.60 -26.87 -19.24
CA ARG A 14 17.95 -26.29 -19.43
C ARG A 14 19.05 -27.05 -18.68
N ARG A 15 18.72 -27.72 -17.57
CA ARG A 15 19.65 -28.54 -16.78
C ARG A 15 20.10 -29.79 -17.55
N GLU A 16 19.19 -30.43 -18.26
CA GLU A 16 19.48 -31.64 -19.04
C GLU A 16 20.32 -31.36 -20.29
N LYS A 17 20.12 -30.20 -20.94
CA LYS A 17 20.82 -29.85 -22.19
C LYS A 17 22.27 -29.36 -21.99
N MET A 18 22.63 -28.83 -20.82
CA MET A 18 23.97 -28.28 -20.58
C MET A 18 24.98 -29.26 -19.95
N MET A 19 24.53 -30.32 -19.27
CA MET A 19 25.45 -31.19 -18.52
C MET A 19 26.11 -32.33 -19.32
N ASN A 20 25.71 -32.59 -20.57
CA ASN A 20 26.13 -33.81 -21.30
C ASN A 20 27.16 -33.59 -22.43
N SER A 21 27.36 -32.38 -22.95
CA SER A 21 28.40 -32.02 -23.95
C SER A 21 28.40 -30.51 -24.22
N PRO A 22 29.52 -29.86 -24.63
CA PRO A 22 29.49 -28.46 -25.05
C PRO A 22 28.50 -28.31 -26.21
N PRO A 23 27.41 -27.53 -26.05
CA PRO A 23 26.36 -27.44 -27.05
C PRO A 23 26.93 -26.87 -28.35
N SER A 24 26.52 -27.41 -29.50
CA SER A 24 26.90 -26.83 -30.79
C SER A 24 26.43 -25.37 -30.86
N PRO A 25 27.14 -24.48 -31.60
CA PRO A 25 26.71 -23.10 -31.78
C PRO A 25 25.26 -22.97 -32.26
N GLU A 26 24.80 -23.91 -33.09
CA GLU A 26 23.42 -24.01 -33.57
C GLU A 26 22.43 -24.31 -32.43
N SER A 27 22.74 -25.28 -31.57
CA SER A 27 21.92 -25.63 -30.41
C SER A 27 21.82 -24.46 -29.43
N LEU A 28 22.91 -23.74 -29.25
CA LEU A 28 22.99 -22.58 -28.37
C LEU A 28 22.19 -21.39 -28.91
N ASN A 29 22.32 -21.09 -30.20
CA ASN A 29 21.49 -20.09 -30.87
C ASN A 29 19.99 -20.43 -30.82
N SER A 30 19.64 -21.71 -30.96
CA SER A 30 18.25 -22.17 -30.80
C SER A 30 17.72 -21.92 -29.38
N LEU A 31 18.50 -22.24 -28.33
CA LEU A 31 18.14 -21.98 -26.94
C LEU A 31 18.03 -20.48 -26.62
N ILE A 32 18.92 -19.65 -27.17
CA ILE A 32 18.84 -18.19 -27.05
C ILE A 32 17.54 -17.69 -27.69
N SER A 33 17.22 -18.15 -28.90
CA SER A 33 15.98 -17.78 -29.61
C SER A 33 14.72 -18.18 -28.82
N GLU A 34 14.70 -19.39 -28.24
CA GLU A 34 13.61 -19.84 -27.37
C GLU A 34 13.50 -18.97 -26.10
N THR A 35 14.63 -18.59 -25.50
CA THR A 35 14.68 -17.70 -24.34
C THR A 35 14.15 -16.30 -24.66
N ASP A 36 14.55 -15.75 -25.80
CA ASP A 36 14.10 -14.43 -26.27
C ASP A 36 12.58 -14.42 -26.51
N LYS A 37 12.01 -15.52 -27.03
CA LYS A 37 10.56 -15.67 -27.15
C LYS A 37 9.85 -15.62 -25.80
N HIS A 38 10.37 -16.32 -24.79
CA HIS A 38 9.81 -16.30 -23.44
C HIS A 38 9.95 -14.93 -22.75
N LEU A 39 11.09 -14.26 -22.92
CA LEU A 39 11.28 -12.89 -22.43
C LEU A 39 10.24 -11.94 -23.06
N ALA A 40 9.99 -12.07 -24.36
CA ALA A 40 8.96 -11.28 -25.05
C ALA A 40 7.54 -11.60 -24.55
N ASP A 41 7.20 -12.87 -24.28
CA ASP A 41 5.93 -13.25 -23.66
C ASP A 41 5.74 -12.61 -22.28
N ILE A 42 6.78 -12.62 -21.45
CA ILE A 42 6.76 -12.04 -20.11
C ILE A 42 6.60 -10.51 -20.18
N GLN A 43 7.27 -9.86 -21.12
CA GLN A 43 7.11 -8.42 -21.36
C GLN A 43 5.69 -8.06 -21.85
N ARG A 44 5.09 -8.88 -22.73
CA ARG A 44 3.68 -8.71 -23.13
C ARG A 44 2.74 -8.82 -21.93
N ALA A 45 2.93 -9.85 -21.08
CA ALA A 45 2.13 -10.00 -19.86
C ALA A 45 2.28 -8.79 -18.92
N ASN A 46 3.51 -8.26 -18.77
CA ASN A 46 3.76 -7.05 -17.99
C ASN A 46 3.00 -5.83 -18.52
N HIS A 47 3.00 -5.65 -19.85
CA HIS A 47 2.27 -4.57 -20.49
C HIS A 47 0.77 -4.69 -20.21
N VAL A 48 0.19 -5.89 -20.37
CA VAL A 48 -1.24 -6.14 -20.08
C VAL A 48 -1.60 -5.82 -18.63
N ILE A 49 -0.81 -6.29 -17.67
CA ILE A 49 -1.09 -6.03 -16.24
C ILE A 49 -0.95 -4.53 -15.94
N THR A 50 0.09 -3.87 -16.44
CA THR A 50 0.31 -2.43 -16.21
C THR A 50 -0.79 -1.59 -16.86
N HIS A 51 -1.24 -1.96 -18.05
CA HIS A 51 -2.33 -1.31 -18.78
C HIS A 51 -3.68 -1.51 -18.07
N LEU A 52 -3.89 -2.65 -17.44
CA LEU A 52 -5.10 -2.89 -16.64
C LEU A 52 -5.27 -1.84 -15.52
N PHE A 53 -4.16 -1.44 -14.88
CA PHE A 53 -4.19 -0.40 -13.85
C PHE A 53 -4.52 1.00 -14.37
N THR A 54 -4.41 1.26 -15.68
CA THR A 54 -4.75 2.54 -16.30
C THR A 54 -6.14 2.58 -16.89
N GLU A 55 -6.71 1.44 -17.27
CA GLU A 55 -8.02 1.34 -17.91
C GLU A 55 -9.16 0.99 -16.96
N ALA A 56 -8.88 0.23 -15.88
CA ALA A 56 -9.92 -0.31 -15.01
C ALA A 56 -9.64 -0.05 -13.53
N ILE A 57 -10.70 0.18 -12.76
CA ILE A 57 -10.64 0.25 -11.30
C ILE A 57 -10.75 -1.19 -10.79
N LEU A 58 -9.71 -1.66 -10.10
CA LEU A 58 -9.62 -3.02 -9.60
C LEU A 58 -10.19 -3.13 -8.19
N SER A 59 -10.92 -4.20 -7.93
CA SER A 59 -11.26 -4.59 -6.57
C SER A 59 -10.00 -4.97 -5.78
N PRO A 60 -10.00 -4.89 -4.44
CA PRO A 60 -8.83 -5.25 -3.62
C PRO A 60 -8.27 -6.66 -3.88
N PRO A 61 -9.08 -7.73 -4.03
CA PRO A 61 -8.56 -9.05 -4.38
C PRO A 61 -7.90 -9.11 -5.77
N GLN A 62 -8.48 -8.41 -6.75
CA GLN A 62 -7.90 -8.32 -8.10
C GLN A 62 -6.56 -7.57 -8.08
N MET A 63 -6.48 -6.48 -7.30
CA MET A 63 -5.28 -5.70 -7.10
C MET A 63 -4.18 -6.51 -6.41
N HIS A 64 -4.52 -7.22 -5.33
CA HIS A 64 -3.60 -8.12 -4.64
C HIS A 64 -3.02 -9.17 -5.59
N ARG A 65 -3.88 -9.81 -6.40
CA ARG A 65 -3.45 -10.77 -7.42
C ARG A 65 -2.56 -10.14 -8.49
N ALA A 66 -2.90 -8.93 -8.97
CA ALA A 66 -2.10 -8.23 -9.97
C ALA A 66 -0.69 -7.90 -9.44
N PHE A 67 -0.56 -7.43 -8.20
CA PHE A 67 0.75 -7.20 -7.59
C PHE A 67 1.55 -8.49 -7.40
N SER A 68 0.90 -9.58 -6.99
CA SER A 68 1.54 -10.89 -6.91
C SER A 68 2.08 -11.35 -8.27
N LEU A 69 1.31 -11.17 -9.35
CA LEU A 69 1.72 -11.52 -10.71
C LEU A 69 2.88 -10.66 -11.21
N LEU A 70 2.85 -9.35 -10.94
CA LEU A 70 3.97 -8.45 -11.27
C LEU A 70 5.26 -8.88 -10.57
N LYS A 71 5.16 -9.35 -9.32
CA LYS A 71 6.31 -9.83 -8.56
C LYS A 71 6.86 -11.15 -9.08
N GLN A 72 5.99 -12.12 -9.33
CA GLN A 72 6.38 -13.39 -9.98
C GLN A 72 7.05 -13.14 -11.34
N ARG A 73 6.49 -12.23 -12.13
CA ARG A 73 7.07 -11.81 -13.41
C ARG A 73 8.48 -11.23 -13.24
N GLU A 74 8.73 -10.41 -12.23
CA GLU A 74 10.06 -9.84 -11.94
C GLU A 74 11.12 -10.92 -11.75
N ILE A 75 10.79 -11.91 -10.91
CA ILE A 75 11.65 -13.06 -10.61
C ILE A 75 11.95 -13.85 -11.89
N LEU A 76 10.90 -14.18 -12.67
CA LEU A 76 11.04 -14.95 -13.90
C LEU A 76 11.84 -14.20 -14.97
N TYR A 77 11.55 -12.93 -15.18
CA TYR A 77 12.24 -12.12 -16.18
C TYR A 77 13.72 -11.97 -15.85
N GLY A 78 14.04 -11.61 -14.60
CA GLY A 78 15.44 -11.44 -14.18
C GLY A 78 16.25 -12.73 -14.28
N THR A 79 15.69 -13.85 -13.83
CA THR A 79 16.33 -15.17 -13.94
C THR A 79 16.57 -15.56 -15.40
N LEU A 80 15.56 -15.42 -16.26
CA LEU A 80 15.70 -15.76 -17.68
C LEU A 80 16.65 -14.84 -18.43
N ASN A 81 16.62 -13.55 -18.12
CA ASN A 81 17.50 -12.58 -18.76
C ASN A 81 18.96 -12.87 -18.38
N LEU A 82 19.22 -13.24 -17.12
CA LEU A 82 20.56 -13.67 -16.70
C LEU A 82 20.99 -14.95 -17.44
N GLN A 83 20.12 -15.97 -17.50
CA GLN A 83 20.39 -17.18 -18.27
C GLN A 83 20.72 -16.89 -19.73
N ARG A 84 19.94 -16.00 -20.38
CA ARG A 84 20.16 -15.59 -21.76
C ARG A 84 21.55 -14.96 -21.95
N GLN A 85 21.98 -14.10 -21.03
CA GLN A 85 23.31 -13.48 -21.08
C GLN A 85 24.43 -14.53 -20.96
N HIS A 86 24.28 -15.51 -20.08
CA HIS A 86 25.22 -16.63 -19.95
C HIS A 86 25.26 -17.52 -21.19
N LEU A 87 24.11 -17.81 -21.81
CA LEU A 87 24.09 -18.55 -23.08
C LEU A 87 24.84 -17.78 -24.18
N ALA A 88 24.64 -16.47 -24.26
CA ALA A 88 25.31 -15.63 -25.23
C ALA A 88 26.84 -15.56 -25.00
N SER A 89 27.33 -15.61 -23.76
CA SER A 89 28.77 -15.58 -23.47
C SER A 89 29.54 -16.81 -23.93
N PHE A 90 28.87 -17.93 -24.19
CA PHE A 90 29.52 -19.08 -24.85
C PHE A 90 29.77 -18.83 -26.35
N LEU A 91 29.06 -17.87 -26.97
CA LEU A 91 29.28 -17.47 -28.37
C LEU A 91 30.20 -16.25 -28.49
N ASP A 92 30.15 -15.34 -27.52
CA ASP A 92 31.00 -14.16 -27.44
C ASP A 92 31.93 -14.22 -26.21
N PRO A 93 33.22 -14.55 -26.41
CA PRO A 93 34.20 -14.63 -25.32
C PRO A 93 34.41 -13.30 -24.57
N ASN A 94 34.00 -12.16 -25.13
CA ASN A 94 34.14 -10.86 -24.46
C ASN A 94 32.97 -10.56 -23.50
N ALA A 95 31.87 -11.32 -23.57
CA ALA A 95 30.73 -11.10 -22.71
C ALA A 95 31.03 -11.58 -21.28
N GLN A 96 30.86 -10.69 -20.31
CA GLN A 96 31.03 -10.98 -18.89
C GLN A 96 29.68 -10.84 -18.16
N PRO A 97 28.82 -11.87 -18.19
CA PRO A 97 27.54 -11.82 -17.51
C PRO A 97 27.71 -11.84 -16.00
N LEU A 98 26.74 -11.28 -15.27
CA LEU A 98 26.73 -11.34 -13.81
C LEU A 98 26.64 -12.79 -13.32
N PRO A 99 27.28 -13.16 -12.20
CA PRO A 99 27.24 -14.54 -11.72
C PRO A 99 25.87 -14.93 -11.15
N LEU A 100 25.11 -13.97 -10.59
CA LEU A 100 23.85 -14.16 -9.87
C LEU A 100 22.92 -12.97 -10.15
N PHE A 101 21.62 -13.16 -9.90
CA PHE A 101 20.61 -12.11 -9.89
C PHE A 101 20.03 -11.97 -8.48
N LEU A 102 19.93 -10.74 -7.98
CA LEU A 102 19.29 -10.44 -6.70
C LEU A 102 17.89 -9.90 -6.95
N CYS A 103 16.88 -10.55 -6.37
CA CYS A 103 15.49 -10.14 -6.51
C CYS A 103 14.83 -10.01 -5.14
N VAL A 104 14.22 -8.87 -4.87
CA VAL A 104 13.30 -8.75 -3.73
C VAL A 104 12.15 -9.72 -4.00
N VAL A 105 11.79 -10.62 -3.08
CA VAL A 105 10.68 -11.59 -3.27
C VAL A 105 9.49 -11.27 -2.37
N LYS A 106 9.74 -10.66 -1.21
CA LYS A 106 8.72 -10.01 -0.39
C LYS A 106 9.11 -8.57 -0.18
N ASP A 107 8.20 -7.67 -0.52
CA ASP A 107 8.42 -6.24 -0.51
C ASP A 107 7.38 -5.58 0.42
N PRO A 108 7.81 -4.93 1.53
CA PRO A 108 6.90 -4.20 2.40
C PRO A 108 6.63 -2.77 1.90
N PHE A 109 7.20 -2.39 0.76
CA PHE A 109 7.04 -1.11 0.09
C PHE A 109 5.95 -1.23 -1.01
N PRO A 110 5.28 -0.12 -1.40
CA PRO A 110 5.48 1.24 -0.91
C PRO A 110 4.88 1.48 0.49
N TYR A 111 5.56 2.26 1.32
CA TYR A 111 5.10 2.57 2.68
C TYR A 111 5.66 3.89 3.25
N VAL A 112 4.99 4.42 4.27
CA VAL A 112 5.49 5.55 5.09
C VAL A 112 5.88 5.04 6.46
N TYR A 113 7.18 4.86 6.69
CA TYR A 113 7.73 4.39 7.96
C TYR A 113 7.90 5.52 8.95
N ALA A 114 7.71 5.24 10.24
CA ALA A 114 8.16 6.13 11.30
C ALA A 114 9.66 5.94 11.58
N HIS A 115 10.32 6.99 12.07
CA HIS A 115 11.66 6.90 12.63
C HIS A 115 11.70 5.82 13.73
N LYS A 116 12.74 4.99 13.68
CA LYS A 116 12.94 3.79 14.52
C LYS A 116 11.89 2.70 14.36
N GLN A 117 10.99 2.81 13.37
CA GLN A 117 10.14 1.68 13.01
C GLN A 117 11.00 0.60 12.37
N GLN A 118 10.78 -0.63 12.80
CA GLN A 118 11.36 -1.82 12.19
C GLN A 118 10.37 -2.43 11.20
N VAL A 119 10.89 -2.96 10.09
CA VAL A 119 10.14 -3.85 9.21
C VAL A 119 9.81 -5.12 9.98
N HIS A 120 8.56 -5.58 9.94
CA HIS A 120 8.22 -6.83 10.63
C HIS A 120 9.01 -8.01 10.03
N PRO A 121 9.51 -8.94 10.86
CA PRO A 121 10.24 -10.11 10.38
C PRO A 121 9.48 -10.87 9.29
N GLY A 122 10.19 -11.24 8.22
CA GLY A 122 9.63 -11.98 7.08
C GLY A 122 8.80 -11.14 6.09
N GLN A 123 8.76 -9.81 6.24
CA GLN A 123 8.09 -8.92 5.27
C GLN A 123 9.03 -8.34 4.21
N LEU A 124 10.34 -8.42 4.42
CA LEU A 124 11.36 -8.05 3.43
C LEU A 124 12.32 -9.21 3.25
N GLU A 125 12.23 -9.85 2.09
CA GLU A 125 13.04 -11.01 1.72
C GLU A 125 13.65 -10.80 0.34
N VAL A 126 14.92 -11.14 0.19
CA VAL A 126 15.67 -11.03 -1.06
C VAL A 126 16.23 -12.40 -1.43
N ALA A 127 15.90 -12.87 -2.62
CA ALA A 127 16.40 -14.13 -3.16
C ALA A 127 17.65 -13.90 -4.02
N VAL A 128 18.60 -14.80 -3.86
CA VAL A 128 19.77 -14.98 -4.71
C VAL A 128 19.42 -16.05 -5.75
N LEU A 129 19.46 -15.67 -7.02
CA LEU A 129 18.99 -16.50 -8.13
C LEU A 129 20.16 -16.76 -9.09
N PRO A 130 20.71 -17.98 -9.12
CA PRO A 130 21.72 -18.34 -10.10
C PRO A 130 21.12 -18.54 -11.49
N PRO A 131 21.90 -18.29 -12.56
CA PRO A 131 21.45 -18.55 -13.92
C PRO A 131 21.24 -20.05 -14.13
N PHE A 132 22.18 -20.88 -13.67
CA PHE A 132 22.11 -22.33 -13.75
C PHE A 132 22.69 -22.93 -12.46
N GLY A 133 22.41 -24.22 -12.21
CA GLY A 133 23.02 -24.94 -11.08
C GLY A 133 22.37 -24.66 -9.72
N GLN A 134 23.09 -24.98 -8.65
CA GLN A 134 22.65 -24.78 -7.27
C GLN A 134 23.43 -23.63 -6.62
N LEU A 135 22.84 -23.01 -5.60
CA LEU A 135 23.50 -21.94 -4.84
C LEU A 135 24.80 -22.39 -4.17
N SER A 136 24.92 -23.68 -3.84
CA SER A 136 26.14 -24.29 -3.28
C SER A 136 27.36 -24.15 -4.18
N ASP A 137 27.17 -23.90 -5.47
CA ASP A 137 28.26 -23.76 -6.43
C ASP A 137 28.96 -22.39 -6.30
N PHE A 138 28.41 -21.46 -5.51
CA PHE A 138 28.88 -20.09 -5.37
C PHE A 138 29.40 -19.81 -3.96
N GLN A 139 30.53 -19.10 -3.87
CA GLN A 139 31.01 -18.53 -2.61
C GLN A 139 30.64 -17.05 -2.57
N TYR A 140 29.80 -16.66 -1.62
CA TYR A 140 29.36 -15.28 -1.44
C TYR A 140 29.44 -14.85 0.03
N GLY A 141 29.58 -13.54 0.23
CA GLY A 141 29.60 -12.92 1.56
C GLY A 141 28.21 -12.67 2.13
N GLN A 142 28.11 -11.73 3.07
CA GLN A 142 26.84 -11.26 3.59
C GLN A 142 26.17 -10.30 2.59
N MET A 143 24.84 -10.26 2.61
CA MET A 143 24.08 -9.33 1.78
C MET A 143 23.83 -8.03 2.55
N THR A 144 24.08 -6.90 1.88
CA THR A 144 23.96 -5.56 2.47
C THR A 144 22.82 -4.79 1.81
N ALA A 145 21.95 -4.20 2.62
CA ALA A 145 20.90 -3.27 2.20
C ALA A 145 21.39 -1.82 2.28
N MET A 146 21.16 -1.05 1.22
CA MET A 146 21.58 0.34 1.09
C MET A 146 20.36 1.21 0.79
N MET A 147 20.19 2.30 1.55
CA MET A 147 19.17 3.29 1.27
C MET A 147 19.66 4.24 0.17
N VAL A 148 18.86 4.41 -0.88
CA VAL A 148 19.11 5.33 -1.99
C VAL A 148 17.99 6.38 -1.99
N ALA A 149 18.33 7.63 -1.70
CA ALA A 149 17.36 8.73 -1.75
C ALA A 149 17.41 9.42 -3.13
N GLU A 150 16.25 9.77 -3.70
CA GLU A 150 16.22 10.49 -4.99
C GLU A 150 16.81 11.91 -4.87
N ALA A 151 16.66 12.54 -3.70
CA ALA A 151 17.26 13.84 -3.38
C ALA A 151 18.64 13.66 -2.73
N ARG A 152 19.70 14.11 -3.41
CA ARG A 152 21.11 14.01 -2.94
C ARG A 152 21.35 14.60 -1.54
N GLN A 153 20.61 15.64 -1.18
CA GLN A 153 20.73 16.33 0.12
C GLN A 153 20.43 15.43 1.33
N VAL A 154 19.80 14.27 1.14
CA VAL A 154 19.48 13.32 2.22
C VAL A 154 20.67 12.40 2.53
N MET A 155 21.53 12.11 1.56
CA MET A 155 22.63 11.14 1.70
C MET A 155 23.91 11.73 2.30
N GLU A 156 24.16 13.04 2.14
CA GLU A 156 25.40 13.69 2.59
C GLU A 156 25.49 13.88 4.12
N LEU A 157 24.41 13.62 4.86
CA LEU A 157 24.32 14.01 6.26
C LEU A 157 24.54 12.87 7.25
N GLU A 158 24.35 11.59 6.89
CA GLU A 158 24.31 10.51 7.87
C GLU A 158 24.89 9.18 7.35
N PRO A 159 25.89 8.59 8.02
CA PRO A 159 26.63 7.45 7.49
C PRO A 159 25.88 6.10 7.54
N HIS A 160 24.85 5.95 8.38
CA HIS A 160 24.14 4.66 8.57
C HIS A 160 22.61 4.81 8.68
N PRO A 161 21.90 5.02 7.56
CA PRO A 161 20.46 5.30 7.56
C PRO A 161 19.60 4.10 8.00
N LEU A 162 20.15 2.88 7.97
CA LEU A 162 19.46 1.62 8.24
C LEU A 162 20.15 0.83 9.36
N GLY A 163 19.37 0.34 10.32
CA GLY A 163 19.78 -0.73 11.25
C GLY A 163 19.50 -2.11 10.65
N ASP A 164 20.24 -3.12 11.10
CA ASP A 164 20.09 -4.53 10.68
C ASP A 164 20.23 -4.72 9.16
N HIS A 165 21.06 -3.89 8.53
CA HIS A 165 21.19 -3.79 7.07
C HIS A 165 22.13 -4.84 6.47
N VAL A 166 22.84 -5.63 7.27
CA VAL A 166 23.67 -6.75 6.81
C VAL A 166 23.05 -8.05 7.30
N GLN A 167 22.80 -8.99 6.38
CA GLN A 167 22.16 -10.28 6.69
C GLN A 167 22.84 -11.42 5.96
N ASP A 168 22.85 -12.59 6.59
CA ASP A 168 23.28 -13.82 5.95
C ASP A 168 22.21 -14.34 4.98
N VAL A 169 22.65 -14.98 3.91
CA VAL A 169 21.77 -15.66 2.96
C VAL A 169 21.54 -17.09 3.44
N GLU A 170 20.28 -17.50 3.63
CA GLU A 170 19.92 -18.87 4.01
C GLU A 170 20.43 -19.84 2.93
N PRO A 171 21.37 -20.77 3.24
CA PRO A 171 22.05 -21.57 2.20
C PRO A 171 21.12 -22.48 1.38
N VAL A 172 20.03 -22.97 1.98
CA VAL A 172 19.12 -23.91 1.34
C VAL A 172 18.14 -23.20 0.40
N LYS A 173 17.59 -22.07 0.83
CA LYS A 173 16.58 -21.33 0.05
C LYS A 173 17.19 -20.23 -0.82
N GLY A 174 18.41 -19.79 -0.52
CA GLY A 174 19.03 -18.64 -1.15
C GLY A 174 18.35 -17.33 -0.79
N VAL A 175 17.75 -17.22 0.40
CA VAL A 175 16.98 -16.03 0.79
C VAL A 175 17.63 -15.35 1.99
N ALA A 176 17.82 -14.04 1.90
CA ALA A 176 18.15 -13.18 3.03
C ALA A 176 16.89 -12.44 3.51
N THR A 177 16.62 -12.47 4.82
CA THR A 177 15.48 -11.77 5.44
C THR A 177 15.97 -10.55 6.19
N PHE A 178 15.39 -9.38 5.90
CA PHE A 178 15.88 -8.10 6.45
C PHE A 178 14.87 -7.45 7.42
N PRO A 179 15.11 -7.49 8.74
CA PRO A 179 14.34 -6.74 9.72
C PRO A 179 14.83 -5.29 9.82
N LEU A 180 14.84 -4.56 8.70
CA LEU A 180 15.44 -3.22 8.62
C LEU A 180 14.82 -2.25 9.63
N THR A 181 15.68 -1.51 10.34
CA THR A 181 15.25 -0.41 11.21
C THR A 181 15.56 0.94 10.55
N PHE A 182 14.54 1.79 10.37
CA PHE A 182 14.73 3.10 9.74
C PHE A 182 15.23 4.13 10.75
N ASN A 183 16.55 4.34 10.79
CA ASN A 183 17.17 5.16 11.82
C ASN A 183 17.02 6.67 11.59
N PHE A 184 16.59 7.13 10.40
CA PHE A 184 16.53 8.55 10.08
C PHE A 184 15.34 8.89 9.18
N GLY A 185 14.84 10.12 9.31
CA GLY A 185 13.77 10.61 8.45
C GLY A 185 14.29 11.04 7.09
N THR A 186 13.55 10.76 6.02
CA THR A 186 13.92 11.12 4.64
C THR A 186 13.57 12.57 4.30
N ARG A 187 13.19 13.40 5.29
CA ARG A 187 12.77 14.79 5.09
C ARG A 187 11.60 14.97 4.11
N LYS A 188 10.71 13.96 4.04
CA LYS A 188 9.56 13.85 3.12
C LYS A 188 9.94 13.53 1.67
N GLU A 189 11.19 13.17 1.41
CA GLU A 189 11.67 12.74 0.09
C GLU A 189 11.52 11.23 -0.10
N ILE A 190 11.48 10.84 -1.38
CA ILE A 190 11.42 9.44 -1.80
C ILE A 190 12.77 8.77 -1.58
N ALA A 191 12.72 7.58 -1.01
CA ALA A 191 13.84 6.66 -0.88
C ALA A 191 13.49 5.28 -1.42
N HIS A 192 14.54 4.54 -1.76
CA HIS A 192 14.51 3.16 -2.23
C HIS A 192 15.55 2.35 -1.45
N ILE A 193 15.37 1.03 -1.42
CA ILE A 193 16.40 0.11 -0.95
C ILE A 193 17.03 -0.58 -2.16
N ARG A 194 18.35 -0.72 -2.12
CA ARG A 194 19.12 -1.54 -3.04
C ARG A 194 19.92 -2.56 -2.24
N PHE A 195 20.02 -3.78 -2.74
CA PHE A 195 20.77 -4.85 -2.08
C PHE A 195 22.05 -5.13 -2.83
N SER A 196 23.12 -5.44 -2.12
CA SER A 196 24.44 -5.75 -2.67
C SER A 196 24.97 -7.05 -2.07
N LEU A 197 25.60 -7.88 -2.89
CA LEU A 197 26.22 -9.14 -2.50
C LEU A 197 27.57 -9.29 -3.21
N SER A 198 28.63 -9.51 -2.44
CA SER A 198 29.95 -9.83 -2.99
C SER A 198 30.05 -11.33 -3.27
N VAL A 199 30.39 -11.68 -4.50
CA VAL A 199 30.44 -13.06 -5.01
C VAL A 199 31.84 -13.35 -5.51
N ARG A 200 32.48 -14.39 -4.98
CA ARG A 200 33.78 -14.85 -5.45
C ARG A 200 33.60 -15.78 -6.64
N VAL A 201 34.04 -15.33 -7.81
CA VAL A 201 33.93 -16.07 -9.08
C VAL A 201 35.20 -16.88 -9.36
N SER A 202 36.36 -16.38 -8.94
CA SER A 202 37.63 -17.10 -9.00
C SER A 202 38.49 -16.78 -7.76
N PRO A 203 39.59 -17.50 -7.49
CA PRO A 203 40.45 -17.23 -6.33
C PRO A 203 40.94 -15.77 -6.24
N SER A 204 41.04 -15.07 -7.37
CA SER A 204 41.49 -13.68 -7.48
C SER A 204 40.41 -12.68 -7.87
N SER A 205 39.18 -13.11 -8.16
CA SER A 205 38.11 -12.24 -8.67
C SER A 205 36.85 -12.27 -7.79
N VAL A 206 36.46 -11.09 -7.31
CA VAL A 206 35.22 -10.85 -6.57
C VAL A 206 34.37 -9.86 -7.36
N VAL A 207 33.13 -10.23 -7.61
CA VAL A 207 32.13 -9.40 -8.32
C VAL A 207 31.07 -8.98 -7.32
N ASN A 208 30.76 -7.67 -7.28
CA ASN A 208 29.64 -7.16 -6.49
C ASN A 208 28.38 -7.15 -7.36
N VAL A 209 27.39 -7.94 -6.95
CA VAL A 209 26.08 -8.01 -7.60
C VAL A 209 25.13 -7.10 -6.84
N GLU A 210 24.39 -6.27 -7.57
CA GLU A 210 23.39 -5.37 -6.99
C GLU A 210 22.00 -5.69 -7.51
N SER A 211 20.98 -5.51 -6.67
CA SER A 211 19.58 -5.60 -7.09
C SER A 211 19.14 -4.33 -7.83
N ASP A 212 17.97 -4.43 -8.46
CA ASP A 212 17.17 -3.25 -8.79
C ASP A 212 16.68 -2.53 -7.51
N HIS A 213 16.18 -1.31 -7.67
CA HIS A 213 15.57 -0.55 -6.57
C HIS A 213 14.25 -1.20 -6.12
N SER A 214 14.03 -1.21 -4.80
CA SER A 214 12.73 -1.54 -4.22
C SER A 214 11.65 -0.54 -4.64
N GLN A 215 10.38 -0.86 -4.34
CA GLN A 215 9.32 0.14 -4.42
C GLN A 215 9.64 1.35 -3.49
N PRO A 216 9.17 2.57 -3.84
CA PRO A 216 9.51 3.78 -3.12
C PRO A 216 8.92 3.80 -1.70
N PHE A 217 9.60 4.45 -0.78
CA PHE A 217 9.10 4.70 0.58
C PHE A 217 9.54 6.06 1.09
N VAL A 218 8.97 6.48 2.22
CA VAL A 218 9.31 7.72 2.91
C VAL A 218 9.42 7.44 4.41
N VAL A 219 10.37 8.07 5.10
CA VAL A 219 10.49 7.96 6.57
C VAL A 219 10.12 9.29 7.24
N MET A 220 9.09 9.27 8.07
CA MET A 220 8.64 10.41 8.88
C MET A 220 9.27 10.39 10.27
N THR A 221 9.57 11.56 10.85
CA THR A 221 10.03 11.69 12.25
C THR A 221 8.89 12.09 13.20
N ASN A 222 7.75 12.53 12.67
CA ASN A 222 6.59 12.96 13.45
C ASN A 222 5.30 12.60 12.71
N GLN A 223 4.27 12.15 13.44
CA GLN A 223 2.94 11.82 12.88
C GLN A 223 2.30 12.99 12.11
N LYS A 224 2.61 14.24 12.48
CA LYS A 224 2.16 15.45 11.76
C LYS A 224 2.72 15.53 10.33
N GLN A 225 3.83 14.86 10.05
CA GLN A 225 4.41 14.82 8.70
C GLN A 225 3.72 13.78 7.81
N TRP A 226 2.94 12.86 8.37
CA TRP A 226 2.42 11.71 7.64
C TRP A 226 1.59 12.10 6.41
N GLU A 227 0.74 13.12 6.51
CA GLU A 227 -0.04 13.65 5.36
C GLU A 227 0.89 14.03 4.20
N ASN A 228 1.96 14.76 4.47
CA ASN A 228 2.90 15.19 3.44
C ASN A 228 3.71 14.02 2.89
N CYS A 229 4.29 13.19 3.77
CA CYS A 229 5.06 12.01 3.34
C CYS A 229 4.23 11.06 2.49
N SER A 230 2.98 10.82 2.88
CA SER A 230 2.09 9.94 2.15
C SER A 230 1.61 10.55 0.84
N GLY A 231 1.47 11.88 0.77
CA GLY A 231 1.20 12.61 -0.46
C GLY A 231 2.36 12.56 -1.45
N THR A 232 3.59 12.77 -0.99
CA THR A 232 4.80 12.62 -1.81
C THR A 232 4.87 11.21 -2.39
N LEU A 233 4.66 10.20 -1.55
CA LEU A 233 4.68 8.80 -1.96
C LEU A 233 3.58 8.47 -2.99
N LEU A 234 2.34 8.89 -2.72
CA LEU A 234 1.23 8.68 -3.66
C LEU A 234 1.49 9.38 -5.00
N ARG A 235 1.97 10.63 -4.96
CA ARG A 235 2.33 11.39 -6.18
C ARG A 235 3.37 10.66 -7.00
N LYS A 236 4.43 10.12 -6.36
CA LYS A 236 5.47 9.32 -7.03
C LYS A 236 4.87 8.09 -7.70
N LEU A 237 4.05 7.31 -7.00
CA LEU A 237 3.44 6.07 -7.52
C LEU A 237 2.45 6.30 -8.67
N VAL A 238 1.78 7.44 -8.66
CA VAL A 238 0.73 7.77 -9.64
C VAL A 238 1.32 8.42 -10.89
N PHE A 239 2.09 9.50 -10.71
CA PHE A 239 2.55 10.34 -11.81
C PHE A 239 3.92 9.92 -12.35
N ASP A 240 4.87 9.59 -11.47
CA ASP A 240 6.26 9.21 -11.82
C ASP A 240 6.87 10.03 -12.99
N GLY A 241 6.83 11.36 -12.88
CA GLY A 241 7.35 12.27 -13.90
C GLY A 241 6.34 12.70 -14.98
N LYS A 242 5.16 12.08 -15.04
CA LYS A 242 4.06 12.52 -15.91
C LYS A 242 3.35 13.75 -15.34
N THR A 243 2.77 14.56 -16.21
CA THR A 243 1.96 15.75 -15.84
C THR A 243 0.48 15.41 -15.64
N GLU A 244 0.02 14.36 -16.31
CA GLU A 244 -1.37 13.92 -16.32
C GLU A 244 -1.47 12.39 -16.27
N VAL A 245 -2.53 11.88 -15.64
CA VAL A 245 -2.80 10.44 -15.48
C VAL A 245 -4.29 10.13 -15.61
N PRO A 246 -4.67 8.94 -16.09
CA PRO A 246 -6.07 8.55 -16.15
C PRO A 246 -6.63 8.25 -14.74
N TRP A 247 -7.93 8.49 -14.53
CA TRP A 247 -8.59 8.26 -13.24
C TRP A 247 -8.40 6.85 -12.66
N PRO A 248 -8.52 5.75 -13.44
CA PRO A 248 -8.30 4.41 -12.89
C PRO A 248 -6.92 4.22 -12.25
N LYS A 249 -5.88 4.83 -12.81
CA LYS A 249 -4.53 4.80 -12.23
C LYS A 249 -4.49 5.45 -10.85
N LEU A 250 -5.09 6.62 -10.70
CA LEU A 250 -5.18 7.29 -9.39
C LEU A 250 -6.08 6.49 -8.43
N ALA A 251 -7.26 6.06 -8.86
CA ALA A 251 -8.21 5.31 -8.04
C ALA A 251 -7.60 4.02 -7.47
N ASN A 252 -6.87 3.26 -8.30
CA ASN A 252 -6.17 2.06 -7.86
C ASN A 252 -5.09 2.38 -6.80
N SER A 253 -4.28 3.41 -7.03
CA SER A 253 -3.27 3.84 -6.05
C SER A 253 -3.90 4.36 -4.75
N LEU A 254 -5.04 5.06 -4.83
CA LEU A 254 -5.81 5.50 -3.66
C LEU A 254 -6.34 4.32 -2.86
N GLN A 255 -6.87 3.29 -3.51
CA GLN A 255 -7.35 2.08 -2.84
C GLN A 255 -6.22 1.37 -2.09
N GLN A 256 -5.06 1.16 -2.74
CA GLN A 256 -3.89 0.58 -2.09
C GLN A 256 -3.46 1.39 -0.87
N GLN A 257 -3.27 2.70 -1.05
CA GLN A 257 -2.82 3.58 0.01
C GLN A 257 -3.82 3.66 1.16
N PHE A 258 -5.12 3.66 0.85
CA PHE A 258 -6.17 3.70 1.85
C PHE A 258 -6.12 2.47 2.76
N LEU A 259 -5.98 1.28 2.18
CA LEU A 259 -5.87 0.02 2.92
C LEU A 259 -4.59 -0.01 3.79
N LEU A 260 -3.46 0.49 3.27
CA LEU A 260 -2.21 0.62 4.05
C LEU A 260 -2.36 1.63 5.20
N ALA A 261 -3.01 2.77 4.94
CA ALA A 261 -3.23 3.81 5.94
C ALA A 261 -4.12 3.32 7.09
N THR A 262 -5.15 2.53 6.76
CA THR A 262 -6.11 1.93 7.70
C THR A 262 -5.68 0.57 8.24
N ARG A 263 -4.47 0.10 7.89
CA ARG A 263 -3.86 -1.16 8.37
C ARG A 263 -4.71 -2.40 8.10
N GLN A 264 -5.26 -2.49 6.89
CA GLN A 264 -6.09 -3.60 6.46
C GLN A 264 -5.33 -4.53 5.51
N ASN A 265 -5.77 -5.79 5.45
CA ASN A 265 -5.28 -6.76 4.47
C ASN A 265 -5.79 -6.38 3.07
N MET A 266 -4.93 -6.43 2.06
CA MET A 266 -5.30 -6.08 0.68
C MET A 266 -6.12 -7.15 -0.03
N GLY A 267 -5.83 -8.42 0.22
CA GLY A 267 -6.58 -9.54 -0.37
C GLY A 267 -8.00 -9.64 0.20
N GLU A 268 -8.14 -9.38 1.50
CA GLU A 268 -9.41 -9.50 2.22
C GLU A 268 -9.62 -8.31 3.18
N PRO A 269 -9.91 -7.11 2.67
CA PRO A 269 -10.15 -5.96 3.53
C PRO A 269 -11.53 -6.05 4.21
N VAL A 270 -11.62 -5.59 5.46
CA VAL A 270 -12.91 -5.50 6.19
C VAL A 270 -13.82 -4.50 5.49
N ARG A 271 -13.26 -3.35 5.11
CA ARG A 271 -13.92 -2.37 4.24
C ARG A 271 -12.84 -1.72 3.39
N GLY A 272 -13.07 -1.54 2.09
CA GLY A 272 -12.23 -0.72 1.19
C GLY A 272 -12.93 0.59 0.84
N LEU A 273 -12.36 1.41 -0.05
CA LEU A 273 -13.16 2.42 -0.73
C LEU A 273 -14.12 1.68 -1.67
N SER A 274 -15.41 1.93 -1.50
CA SER A 274 -16.46 1.38 -2.36
C SER A 274 -16.56 2.15 -3.68
N CYS A 275 -17.40 1.68 -4.61
CA CYS A 275 -17.75 2.44 -5.80
C CYS A 275 -18.36 3.81 -5.44
N TYR A 276 -19.14 3.91 -4.37
CA TYR A 276 -19.71 5.18 -3.90
C TYR A 276 -18.65 6.16 -3.41
N ASP A 277 -17.65 5.66 -2.66
CA ASP A 277 -16.54 6.50 -2.19
C ASP A 277 -15.68 6.99 -3.38
N MET A 278 -15.44 6.11 -4.37
CA MET A 278 -14.71 6.46 -5.59
C MET A 278 -15.47 7.47 -6.45
N SER A 279 -16.78 7.30 -6.64
CA SER A 279 -17.63 8.26 -7.35
C SER A 279 -17.62 9.62 -6.66
N TYR A 280 -17.79 9.65 -5.32
CA TYR A 280 -17.68 10.89 -4.56
C TYR A 280 -16.34 11.60 -4.81
N VAL A 281 -15.22 10.88 -4.74
CA VAL A 281 -13.90 11.47 -4.98
C VAL A 281 -13.76 11.97 -6.42
N CYS A 282 -14.19 11.18 -7.40
CA CYS A 282 -14.12 11.53 -8.81
C CYS A 282 -14.89 12.81 -9.11
N GLU A 283 -16.18 12.83 -8.79
CA GLU A 283 -17.10 13.94 -9.10
C GLU A 283 -16.75 15.22 -8.34
N ARG A 284 -16.23 15.09 -7.11
CA ARG A 284 -15.96 16.26 -6.26
C ARG A 284 -14.68 16.99 -6.63
N PHE A 285 -13.66 16.25 -7.06
CA PHE A 285 -12.30 16.77 -7.20
C PHE A 285 -11.77 16.79 -8.63
N PHE A 286 -12.34 15.96 -9.51
CA PHE A 286 -11.82 15.74 -10.86
C PHE A 286 -12.90 15.95 -11.91
N LYS A 287 -12.48 16.17 -13.15
CA LYS A 287 -13.40 16.23 -14.29
C LYS A 287 -13.75 14.80 -14.73
N THR A 288 -15.03 14.47 -14.74
CA THR A 288 -15.51 13.15 -15.16
C THR A 288 -15.04 12.83 -16.58
N GLY A 289 -14.41 11.67 -16.76
CA GLY A 289 -13.95 11.18 -18.07
C GLY A 289 -12.65 11.81 -18.61
N GLY A 290 -11.99 12.68 -17.86
CA GLY A 290 -10.72 13.30 -18.25
C GLY A 290 -9.49 12.72 -17.56
N ASN A 291 -8.31 13.06 -18.09
CA ASN A 291 -7.06 12.88 -17.36
C ASN A 291 -6.97 13.87 -16.18
N ILE A 292 -6.26 13.45 -15.14
CA ILE A 292 -6.07 14.19 -13.90
C ILE A 292 -4.71 14.85 -13.94
N SER A 293 -4.71 16.18 -13.85
CA SER A 293 -3.49 16.97 -13.76
C SER A 293 -2.89 16.96 -12.35
N LEU A 294 -1.60 17.29 -12.25
CA LEU A 294 -0.92 17.44 -10.96
C LEU A 294 -1.59 18.50 -10.06
N LYS A 295 -2.10 19.60 -10.64
CA LYS A 295 -2.77 20.67 -9.89
C LYS A 295 -4.10 20.20 -9.27
N GLU A 296 -4.87 19.41 -10.02
CA GLU A 296 -6.10 18.80 -9.50
C GLU A 296 -5.78 17.81 -8.38
N PHE A 297 -4.74 16.99 -8.56
CA PHE A 297 -4.25 16.09 -7.52
C PHE A 297 -3.84 16.83 -6.23
N GLU A 298 -3.08 17.93 -6.33
CA GLU A 298 -2.66 18.72 -5.16
C GLU A 298 -3.86 19.31 -4.40
N ARG A 299 -4.85 19.84 -5.13
CA ARG A 299 -6.10 20.33 -4.52
C ARG A 299 -6.86 19.21 -3.81
N PHE A 300 -6.98 18.05 -4.45
CA PHE A 300 -7.59 16.86 -3.86
C PHE A 300 -6.84 16.42 -2.59
N TRP A 301 -5.51 16.31 -2.66
CA TRP A 301 -4.70 15.80 -1.56
C TRP A 301 -4.76 16.70 -0.33
N ASN A 302 -4.82 18.02 -0.50
CA ASN A 302 -4.99 18.98 0.60
C ASN A 302 -6.27 18.76 1.42
N TRP A 303 -7.27 18.07 0.87
CA TRP A 303 -8.47 17.65 1.59
C TRP A 303 -8.41 16.19 2.02
N TYR A 304 -8.14 15.28 1.08
CA TYR A 304 -8.17 13.84 1.30
C TYR A 304 -7.05 13.35 2.22
N GLY A 305 -5.85 13.92 2.12
CA GLY A 305 -4.71 13.59 2.96
C GLY A 305 -5.01 13.80 4.45
N LYS A 306 -5.72 14.89 4.79
CA LYS A 306 -6.18 15.17 6.17
C LYS A 306 -7.21 14.16 6.65
N CYS A 307 -8.14 13.78 5.79
CA CYS A 307 -9.13 12.74 6.08
C CYS A 307 -8.44 11.40 6.37
N LEU A 308 -7.43 11.06 5.58
CA LEU A 308 -6.68 9.81 5.73
C LEU A 308 -5.77 9.82 6.98
N GLN A 309 -5.19 10.97 7.32
CA GLN A 309 -4.44 11.15 8.58
C GLN A 309 -5.33 10.91 9.79
N VAL A 310 -6.56 11.42 9.77
CA VAL A 310 -7.56 11.21 10.82
C VAL A 310 -7.97 9.74 10.92
N LEU A 311 -8.26 9.09 9.80
CA LEU A 311 -8.52 7.65 9.78
C LEU A 311 -7.38 6.83 10.38
N ARG A 312 -6.13 7.21 10.11
CA ARG A 312 -4.94 6.48 10.58
C ARG A 312 -4.63 6.67 12.06
N PHE A 313 -4.71 7.91 12.56
CA PHE A 313 -4.18 8.24 13.89
C PHE A 313 -5.22 8.62 14.93
N GLN A 314 -6.40 9.11 14.52
CA GLN A 314 -7.42 9.47 15.49
C GLN A 314 -8.08 8.22 16.06
N ARG A 315 -8.06 8.10 17.40
CA ARG A 315 -8.53 6.93 18.15
C ARG A 315 -9.95 6.53 17.73
N HIS A 316 -10.14 5.23 17.54
CA HIS A 316 -11.38 4.56 17.10
C HIS A 316 -11.86 4.84 15.66
N ILE A 317 -11.41 5.90 14.98
CA ILE A 317 -11.99 6.32 13.70
C ILE A 317 -11.86 5.25 12.60
N SER A 318 -10.70 4.61 12.47
CA SER A 318 -10.55 3.47 11.53
C SER A 318 -11.52 2.34 11.83
N GLN A 319 -11.72 1.99 13.11
CA GLN A 319 -12.60 0.90 13.52
C GLN A 319 -14.08 1.26 13.30
N LEU A 320 -14.47 2.50 13.58
CA LEU A 320 -15.83 3.00 13.28
C LEU A 320 -16.12 2.96 11.78
N TRP A 321 -15.12 3.32 10.96
CA TRP A 321 -15.24 3.22 9.52
C TRP A 321 -15.42 1.77 9.06
N GLN A 322 -14.57 0.84 9.53
CA GLN A 322 -14.66 -0.58 9.17
C GLN A 322 -15.98 -1.22 9.61
N ARG A 323 -16.59 -0.74 10.70
CA ARG A 323 -17.89 -1.21 11.19
C ARG A 323 -19.10 -0.48 10.57
N GLY A 324 -18.89 0.47 9.66
CA GLY A 324 -19.98 1.23 9.04
C GLY A 324 -20.65 2.26 9.96
N LEU A 325 -20.09 2.54 11.13
CA LEU A 325 -20.58 3.55 12.08
C LEU A 325 -20.11 4.97 11.72
N PHE A 326 -19.08 5.04 10.89
CA PHE A 326 -18.64 6.25 10.20
C PHE A 326 -18.75 6.02 8.70
N TYR A 327 -19.66 6.75 8.03
CA TYR A 327 -19.88 6.57 6.60
C TYR A 327 -18.65 7.03 5.80
N GLY A 328 -18.12 8.22 6.12
CA GLY A 328 -16.93 8.78 5.48
C GLY A 328 -17.26 9.79 4.39
N PHE A 329 -17.21 9.38 3.14
CA PHE A 329 -17.25 10.26 1.96
C PHE A 329 -18.68 10.39 1.42
N MET A 330 -19.38 11.47 1.77
CA MET A 330 -20.81 11.65 1.41
C MET A 330 -21.12 13.12 1.14
N THR A 331 -21.90 13.38 0.10
CA THR A 331 -22.37 14.74 -0.23
C THR A 331 -23.45 15.21 0.74
N ARG A 332 -23.76 16.51 0.74
CA ARG A 332 -24.88 17.03 1.54
C ARG A 332 -26.22 16.54 1.00
N GLU A 333 -26.32 16.36 -0.30
CA GLU A 333 -27.48 15.90 -1.05
C GLU A 333 -27.79 14.44 -0.70
N ASP A 334 -26.78 13.57 -0.74
CA ASP A 334 -26.94 12.16 -0.34
C ASP A 334 -27.34 12.02 1.13
N VAL A 335 -26.74 12.84 2.01
CA VAL A 335 -27.11 12.86 3.42
C VAL A 335 -28.57 13.27 3.61
N ARG A 336 -29.02 14.31 2.88
CA ARG A 336 -30.41 14.75 2.91
C ARG A 336 -31.34 13.63 2.45
N ALA A 337 -31.00 12.96 1.35
CA ALA A 337 -31.78 11.83 0.84
C ALA A 337 -31.86 10.70 1.90
N ALA A 338 -30.73 10.30 2.47
CA ALA A 338 -30.65 9.21 3.45
C ALA A 338 -31.43 9.48 4.76
N LEU A 339 -31.46 10.74 5.22
CA LEU A 339 -32.12 11.13 6.47
C LEU A 339 -33.56 11.62 6.30
N SER A 340 -34.01 11.91 5.08
CA SER A 340 -35.31 12.58 4.82
C SER A 340 -36.53 11.88 5.41
N ILE A 341 -36.51 10.55 5.50
CA ILE A 341 -37.62 9.71 6.00
C ILE A 341 -37.32 9.08 7.37
N GLN A 342 -36.28 9.53 8.05
CA GLN A 342 -35.81 8.92 9.31
C GLN A 342 -36.42 9.61 10.53
N PRO A 343 -36.56 8.89 11.66
CA PRO A 343 -37.14 9.46 12.87
C PRO A 343 -36.24 10.54 13.50
N PRO A 344 -36.80 11.45 14.33
CA PRO A 344 -36.02 12.40 15.12
C PRO A 344 -34.88 11.74 15.91
N GLY A 345 -33.72 12.38 15.89
CA GLY A 345 -32.48 11.90 16.48
C GLY A 345 -31.71 10.86 15.65
N ALA A 346 -32.25 10.42 14.51
CA ALA A 346 -31.48 9.64 13.54
C ALA A 346 -30.33 10.46 12.96
N PHE A 347 -29.13 9.89 12.86
CA PHE A 347 -27.94 10.61 12.42
C PHE A 347 -26.97 9.79 11.55
N ILE A 348 -26.13 10.51 10.79
CA ILE A 348 -25.00 10.01 10.00
C ILE A 348 -23.75 10.80 10.34
N ILE A 349 -22.60 10.12 10.41
CA ILE A 349 -21.28 10.74 10.54
C ILE A 349 -20.53 10.66 9.21
N ARG A 350 -20.03 11.80 8.73
CA ARG A 350 -19.25 11.92 7.50
C ARG A 350 -18.10 12.92 7.64
N PHE A 351 -17.20 12.96 6.67
CA PHE A 351 -16.22 14.05 6.57
C PHE A 351 -16.90 15.36 6.15
N SER A 352 -16.38 16.46 6.68
CA SER A 352 -16.77 17.81 6.29
C SER A 352 -16.07 18.22 5.00
N GLU A 353 -16.84 18.61 3.99
CA GLU A 353 -16.32 19.08 2.71
C GLU A 353 -15.55 20.40 2.85
N SER A 354 -16.02 21.30 3.73
CA SER A 354 -15.43 22.63 3.91
C SER A 354 -14.32 22.67 4.95
N HIS A 355 -14.21 21.64 5.80
CA HIS A 355 -13.22 21.58 6.88
C HIS A 355 -12.49 20.23 6.84
N PRO A 356 -11.41 20.12 6.05
CA PRO A 356 -10.76 18.83 5.84
C PRO A 356 -10.25 18.19 7.13
N GLY A 357 -10.41 16.88 7.23
CA GLY A 357 -10.11 16.10 8.44
C GLY A 357 -11.08 16.29 9.61
N ARG A 358 -12.17 17.05 9.45
CA ARG A 358 -13.19 17.21 10.50
C ARG A 358 -14.47 16.46 10.16
N PHE A 359 -15.20 16.06 11.21
CA PHE A 359 -16.46 15.34 11.06
C PHE A 359 -17.65 16.29 11.01
N GLY A 360 -18.58 16.00 10.10
CA GLY A 360 -19.94 16.51 10.14
C GLY A 360 -20.87 15.43 10.66
N VAL A 361 -21.65 15.73 11.70
CA VAL A 361 -22.77 14.92 12.16
C VAL A 361 -24.04 15.54 11.61
N ALA A 362 -24.70 14.83 10.71
CA ALA A 362 -26.00 15.23 10.19
C ALA A 362 -27.09 14.45 10.92
N TYR A 363 -28.14 15.12 11.38
CA TYR A 363 -29.18 14.49 12.18
C TYR A 363 -30.54 15.14 11.98
N ILE A 364 -31.62 14.38 12.19
CA ILE A 364 -32.98 14.93 12.25
C ILE A 364 -33.22 15.49 13.64
N SER A 365 -33.57 16.78 13.74
CA SER A 365 -33.80 17.42 15.03
C SER A 365 -35.07 16.92 15.72
N THR A 366 -35.13 17.08 17.03
CA THR A 366 -36.32 16.85 17.86
C THR A 366 -37.22 18.09 17.92
N ASP A 367 -36.94 19.13 17.12
CA ASP A 367 -37.80 20.31 17.04
C ASP A 367 -39.15 19.94 16.38
N THR A 368 -40.17 20.77 16.57
CA THR A 368 -41.47 20.60 15.90
C THR A 368 -41.68 21.75 14.90
N PRO A 369 -41.66 21.51 13.57
CA PRO A 369 -41.45 20.23 12.89
C PRO A 369 -39.97 19.79 12.85
N PRO A 370 -39.70 18.47 12.78
CA PRO A 370 -38.35 17.93 12.72
C PRO A 370 -37.71 18.31 11.38
N HIS A 371 -36.44 18.71 11.43
CA HIS A 371 -35.71 19.09 10.22
C HIS A 371 -34.24 18.67 10.31
N LEU A 372 -33.62 18.54 9.13
CA LEU A 372 -32.21 18.16 9.02
C LEU A 372 -31.30 19.26 9.54
N LYS A 373 -30.47 18.95 10.54
CA LYS A 373 -29.40 19.81 11.05
C LYS A 373 -28.03 19.18 10.77
N HIS A 374 -27.03 20.05 10.62
CA HIS A 374 -25.63 19.65 10.50
C HIS A 374 -24.81 20.25 11.63
N TYR A 375 -24.05 19.41 12.32
CA TYR A 375 -23.12 19.82 13.36
C TYR A 375 -21.69 19.54 12.92
N LEU A 376 -20.83 20.55 12.94
CA LEU A 376 -19.40 20.39 12.68
C LEU A 376 -18.67 20.11 13.99
N VAL A 377 -18.13 18.89 14.14
CA VAL A 377 -17.35 18.51 15.32
C VAL A 377 -16.10 19.37 15.42
N LYS A 378 -15.90 19.99 16.57
CA LYS A 378 -14.81 20.91 16.91
C LYS A 378 -13.67 20.20 17.66
N PRO A 379 -12.43 20.70 17.55
CA PRO A 379 -11.32 20.18 18.36
C PRO A 379 -11.59 20.24 19.87
N THR A 380 -12.41 21.20 20.32
CA THR A 380 -12.87 21.32 21.71
C THR A 380 -13.80 20.19 22.12
N ASP A 381 -14.59 19.65 21.18
CA ASP A 381 -15.54 18.58 21.43
C ASP A 381 -14.84 17.24 21.72
N THR A 382 -13.63 17.07 21.21
CA THR A 382 -12.75 15.92 21.50
C THR A 382 -11.61 16.27 22.47
N ALA A 383 -11.66 17.46 23.09
CA ALA A 383 -10.74 17.95 24.14
C ALA A 383 -9.25 17.59 23.89
N ALA A 384 -8.74 17.91 22.68
CA ALA A 384 -7.37 17.56 22.27
C ALA A 384 -7.04 16.05 22.38
N ALA A 385 -8.00 15.21 21.98
CA ALA A 385 -7.94 13.74 22.01
C ALA A 385 -8.03 13.08 23.39
N LYS A 386 -8.35 13.83 24.46
CA LYS A 386 -8.73 13.23 25.76
C LYS A 386 -10.13 12.61 25.72
N ILE A 387 -11.05 13.21 24.96
CA ILE A 387 -12.41 12.72 24.73
C ILE A 387 -12.46 12.18 23.30
N THR A 388 -12.88 10.93 23.14
CA THR A 388 -12.98 10.34 21.81
C THR A 388 -14.25 10.78 21.08
N LEU A 389 -14.31 10.60 19.76
CA LEU A 389 -15.55 10.89 19.02
C LEU A 389 -16.75 10.08 19.56
N PRO A 390 -16.63 8.76 19.84
CA PRO A 390 -17.66 8.00 20.54
C PRO A 390 -18.13 8.61 21.86
N ASP A 391 -17.20 9.04 22.73
CA ASP A 391 -17.52 9.68 24.01
C ASP A 391 -18.30 10.99 23.80
N PHE A 392 -17.87 11.82 22.85
CA PHE A 392 -18.60 13.03 22.50
C PHE A 392 -20.03 12.72 22.04
N LEU A 393 -20.22 11.71 21.18
CA LEU A 393 -21.54 11.34 20.67
C LEU A 393 -22.46 10.77 21.76
N ARG A 394 -21.89 10.00 22.71
CA ARG A 394 -22.60 9.47 23.87
C ARG A 394 -23.33 10.59 24.61
N ASP A 395 -22.59 11.66 24.92
CA ASP A 395 -23.03 12.77 25.78
C ASP A 395 -23.94 13.79 25.05
N LYS A 396 -24.39 13.49 23.82
CA LYS A 396 -25.32 14.31 23.05
C LYS A 396 -26.70 13.65 22.94
N PRO A 397 -27.73 14.15 23.64
CA PRO A 397 -29.07 13.56 23.63
C PRO A 397 -29.77 13.71 22.27
N GLN A 398 -29.39 14.71 21.46
CA GLN A 398 -29.92 14.89 20.11
C GLN A 398 -29.55 13.77 19.13
N PHE A 399 -28.61 12.89 19.49
CA PHE A 399 -28.23 11.73 18.69
C PHE A 399 -28.78 10.47 19.36
N SER A 400 -29.78 9.82 18.74
CA SER A 400 -30.47 8.66 19.28
C SER A 400 -30.15 7.38 18.52
N HIS A 401 -30.19 7.43 17.18
CA HIS A 401 -30.00 6.26 16.33
C HIS A 401 -29.04 6.55 15.18
N ILE A 402 -28.01 5.73 15.01
CA ILE A 402 -27.08 5.84 13.90
C ILE A 402 -27.63 5.08 12.68
N LEU A 403 -27.54 5.67 11.50
CA LEU A 403 -27.65 4.93 10.25
C LEU A 403 -26.32 4.24 9.97
N GLN A 404 -26.23 2.97 10.37
CA GLN A 404 -25.04 2.16 10.17
C GLN A 404 -25.04 1.56 8.77
N LEU A 405 -23.91 1.66 8.07
CA LEU A 405 -23.72 0.99 6.79
C LEU A 405 -23.42 -0.49 7.00
N ARG A 406 -24.24 -1.38 6.44
CA ARG A 406 -24.01 -2.83 6.48
C ARG A 406 -24.29 -3.48 5.13
N PRO A 407 -23.64 -4.61 4.82
CA PRO A 407 -24.02 -5.42 3.67
C PRO A 407 -25.35 -6.12 3.95
N ASP A 408 -26.24 -6.13 2.96
CA ASP A 408 -27.44 -6.95 2.94
C ASP A 408 -27.07 -8.43 2.66
N PRO A 409 -28.03 -9.38 2.66
CA PRO A 409 -27.74 -10.79 2.35
C PRO A 409 -27.14 -11.04 0.95
N SER A 410 -27.29 -10.08 0.02
CA SER A 410 -26.69 -10.11 -1.32
C SER A 410 -25.31 -9.42 -1.39
N GLY A 411 -24.82 -8.89 -0.27
CA GLY A 411 -23.57 -8.15 -0.17
C GLY A 411 -23.66 -6.69 -0.58
N ARG A 412 -24.86 -6.16 -0.90
CA ARG A 412 -25.04 -4.76 -1.26
C ARG A 412 -25.10 -3.88 -0.01
N PRO A 413 -24.42 -2.73 0.01
CA PRO A 413 -24.46 -1.85 1.17
C PRO A 413 -25.85 -1.22 1.32
N HIS A 414 -26.40 -1.26 2.52
CA HIS A 414 -27.63 -0.56 2.91
C HIS A 414 -27.48 0.09 4.28
N PHE A 415 -28.36 1.05 4.58
CA PHE A 415 -28.45 1.64 5.90
C PHE A 415 -29.34 0.80 6.81
N GLU A 416 -28.82 0.48 8.00
CA GLU A 416 -29.56 -0.13 9.11
C GLU A 416 -29.65 0.91 10.24
N LEU A 417 -30.86 1.21 10.72
CA LEU A 417 -31.06 2.09 11.86
C LEU A 417 -30.72 1.32 13.14
N ARG A 418 -29.73 1.80 13.91
CA ARG A 418 -29.30 1.17 15.17
C ARG A 418 -29.30 2.18 16.30
N GLU A 419 -29.72 1.72 17.48
CA GLU A 419 -29.63 2.51 18.71
C GLU A 419 -28.16 2.87 19.00
N LYS A 420 -27.92 4.14 19.34
CA LYS A 420 -26.58 4.73 19.49
C LYS A 420 -25.74 3.98 20.53
N HIS A 421 -26.27 3.72 21.72
CA HIS A 421 -25.51 3.10 22.80
C HIS A 421 -25.19 1.63 22.52
N VAL A 422 -26.09 0.90 21.85
CA VAL A 422 -25.82 -0.44 21.31
C VAL A 422 -24.71 -0.40 20.26
N ALA A 423 -24.74 0.58 19.36
CA ALA A 423 -23.79 0.68 18.25
C ALA A 423 -22.39 1.12 18.68
N PHE A 424 -22.30 2.08 19.61
CA PHE A 424 -21.04 2.69 20.05
C PHE A 424 -20.53 2.18 21.40
N GLY A 425 -21.29 1.37 22.13
CA GLY A 425 -20.99 0.94 23.51
C GLY A 425 -19.56 0.42 23.71
N PHE A 426 -19.08 -0.42 22.79
CA PHE A 426 -17.71 -0.96 22.80
C PHE A 426 -16.61 0.10 22.73
N PHE A 427 -16.93 1.30 22.23
CA PHE A 427 -15.97 2.39 22.02
C PHE A 427 -16.02 3.47 23.10
N TYR A 428 -16.97 3.39 24.04
CA TYR A 428 -17.03 4.33 25.14
C TYR A 428 -15.87 4.09 26.09
N SER A 429 -15.29 5.19 26.58
CA SER A 429 -14.34 5.12 27.67
C SER A 429 -15.09 4.68 28.93
N ASN A 430 -14.56 3.68 29.66
CA ASN A 430 -15.07 3.31 30.97
C ASN A 430 -15.05 4.56 31.84
N ARG A 431 -16.21 5.00 32.31
CA ARG A 431 -16.25 5.85 33.49
C ARG A 431 -15.95 4.91 34.65
N ASP A 432 -14.98 5.23 35.49
CA ASP A 432 -14.95 4.64 36.82
C ASP A 432 -16.30 5.00 37.44
N GLU A 433 -17.20 4.03 37.50
CA GLU A 433 -18.41 4.11 38.32
C GLU A 433 -17.93 4.03 39.77
N GLY A 434 -17.37 5.14 40.25
CA GLY A 434 -17.41 5.45 41.66
C GLY A 434 -18.89 5.49 42.01
N ILE A 435 -19.35 4.47 42.72
CA ILE A 435 -20.64 4.40 43.37
C ILE A 435 -20.76 5.68 44.21
N ASN A 436 -21.42 6.72 43.67
CA ASN A 436 -22.03 7.76 44.48
C ASN A 436 -23.41 7.23 44.86
N GLU A 437 -23.42 6.33 45.84
CA GLU A 437 -24.58 6.18 46.71
C GLU A 437 -24.82 7.58 47.31
N GLU A 438 -25.96 8.18 46.98
CA GLU A 438 -26.43 9.52 47.37
C GLU A 438 -25.86 10.72 46.57
N GLY A 439 -26.41 10.95 45.38
CA GLY A 439 -26.29 12.26 44.71
C GLY A 439 -27.03 12.31 43.38
N TYR A 440 -27.74 13.41 43.11
CA TYR A 440 -28.54 13.63 41.90
C TYR A 440 -27.77 13.32 40.60
N ASP A 441 -28.43 12.58 39.69
CA ASP A 441 -27.93 12.35 38.34
C ASP A 441 -27.78 13.68 37.58
N PRO A 442 -26.61 13.96 36.97
CA PRO A 442 -26.46 15.11 36.09
C PRO A 442 -27.26 14.87 34.79
N LEU A 443 -28.02 15.91 34.40
CA LEU A 443 -28.91 15.96 33.24
C LEU A 443 -28.30 15.49 31.91
#